data_AF-A0A7K2QF73-F1
#
_entry.id   AF-A0A7K2QF73-F1
#
_cell.length_a   1.000
_cell.length_b   1.000
_cell.length_c   1.000
_cell.angle_alpha   90.00
_cell.angle_beta   90.00
_cell.angle_gamma   90.00
#
_symmetry.space_group_name_H-M   'P 1'
#
loop_
_entity.id
_entity.type
_entity.pdbx_description
1 polymer ?
#
loop_
_entity_poly.entity_id
_entity_poly.type
_entity_poly.pdbx_seq_one_letter_code
_entity_poly.pdbx_strand_id
1 'polypeptide(L)' 'MPGVSSFRRILSRAARGALAGLLAAFTALAVAELVAGLVRPAAGPVTVVGGAVIDRTPPSVKDFAIRTFGENDK' A
#
# COMPACT_ATOMS: atom_id res chain seq x y z
N MET A 1 1.61 9.97 -40.45
CA MET A 1 1.45 8.93 -39.40
C MET A 1 0.77 9.51 -38.15
N PRO A 2 -0.58 9.47 -38.07
CA PRO A 2 -1.35 10.14 -37.01
C PRO A 2 -1.46 9.37 -35.67
N GLY A 3 -1.02 8.11 -35.58
CA GLY A 3 -1.20 7.27 -34.38
C GLY A 3 -0.37 7.68 -33.15
N VAL A 4 0.81 8.27 -33.35
CA VAL A 4 1.79 8.53 -32.26
C VAL A 4 1.35 9.69 -31.35
N SER A 5 0.63 10.69 -31.88
CA SER A 5 0.20 11.87 -31.12
C SER A 5 -1.01 11.59 -30.21
N SER A 6 -1.82 10.59 -30.54
CA SER A 6 -2.97 10.16 -29.74
C SER A 6 -2.52 9.34 -28.51
N PHE A 7 -1.56 8.43 -28.72
CA PHE A 7 -1.01 7.59 -27.65
C PHE A 7 -0.34 8.41 -26.53
N ARG A 8 0.50 9.41 -26.86
CA ARG A 8 1.11 10.31 -25.85
C ARG A 8 0.08 11.11 -25.05
N ARG A 9 -1.07 11.47 -25.64
CA ARG A 9 -2.16 12.18 -24.94
C ARG A 9 -2.90 11.29 -23.95
N ILE A 10 -3.11 10.02 -24.27
CA ILE A 10 -3.74 9.06 -23.36
C ILE A 10 -2.81 8.79 -22.17
N LEU A 11 -1.53 8.53 -22.44
CA LEU A 11 -0.54 8.30 -21.38
C LEU A 11 -0.37 9.50 -20.44
N SER A 12 -0.32 10.72 -20.98
CA SER A 12 -0.21 11.92 -20.13
C SER A 12 -1.45 12.18 -19.27
N ARG A 13 -2.65 11.89 -19.78
CA ARG A 13 -3.88 11.95 -18.98
C ARG A 13 -3.92 10.87 -17.90
N ALA A 14 -3.53 9.64 -18.25
CA ALA A 14 -3.42 8.53 -17.31
C ALA A 14 -2.40 8.82 -16.21
N ALA A 15 -1.23 9.39 -16.56
CA ALA A 15 -0.21 9.78 -15.60
C ALA A 15 -0.71 10.82 -14.59
N ARG A 16 -1.43 11.86 -15.06
CA ARG A 16 -2.05 12.85 -14.15
C ARG A 16 -3.12 12.21 -13.26
N GLY A 17 -3.94 11.32 -13.82
CA GLY A 17 -4.94 10.58 -13.05
C GLY A 17 -4.30 9.69 -11.98
N ALA A 18 -3.23 8.97 -12.32
CA ALA A 18 -2.47 8.14 -11.40
C ALA A 18 -1.86 8.98 -10.27
N LEU A 19 -1.25 10.13 -10.59
CA LEU A 19 -0.71 11.04 -9.57
C LEU A 19 -1.79 11.58 -8.64
N ALA A 20 -2.94 12.00 -9.18
CA ALA A 20 -4.07 12.45 -8.37
C ALA A 20 -4.59 11.33 -7.46
N GLY A 21 -4.70 10.11 -7.98
CA GLY A 21 -5.09 8.93 -7.20
C GLY A 21 -4.09 8.61 -6.09
N LEU A 22 -2.79 8.66 -6.36
CA LEU A 22 -1.73 8.45 -5.36
C LEU A 22 -1.77 9.49 -4.26
N LEU A 23 -1.92 10.78 -4.61
CA LEU A 23 -2.05 11.85 -3.64
C LEU A 23 -3.31 11.66 -2.78
N ALA A 24 -4.45 11.37 -3.41
CA ALA A 24 -5.70 11.11 -2.69
C ALA A 24 -5.56 9.94 -1.71
N ALA A 25 -5.02 8.79 -2.16
CA ALA A 25 -4.79 7.63 -1.30
C ALA A 25 -3.84 7.95 -0.15
N PHE A 26 -2.74 8.66 -0.41
CA PHE A 26 -1.80 9.07 0.63
C PHE A 26 -2.45 9.99 1.67
N THR A 27 -3.20 11.00 1.23
CA THR A 27 -3.90 11.90 2.16
C THR A 27 -4.95 11.15 2.99
N ALA A 28 -5.67 10.20 2.40
CA ALA A 28 -6.63 9.37 3.12
C ALA A 28 -5.93 8.52 4.20
N LEU A 29 -4.81 7.87 3.88
CA LEU A 29 -4.02 7.11 4.85
C LEU A 29 -3.48 7.99 5.97
N ALA A 30 -2.93 9.16 5.63
CA ALA A 30 -2.39 10.08 6.63
C ALA A 30 -3.46 10.55 7.63
N VAL A 31 -4.65 10.90 7.14
CA VAL A 31 -5.77 11.30 8.00
C VAL A 31 -6.27 10.12 8.83
N ALA A 32 -6.41 8.93 8.23
CA ALA A 32 -6.87 7.75 8.93
C ALA A 32 -5.88 7.31 10.03
N GLU A 33 -4.58 7.33 9.78
CA GLU A 33 -3.55 7.04 10.78
C GLU A 33 -3.55 8.08 11.90
N LEU A 34 -3.70 9.37 11.59
CA LEU A 34 -3.79 10.42 12.61
C LEU A 34 -5.01 10.21 13.52
N VAL A 35 -6.18 9.95 12.94
CA VAL A 35 -7.41 9.70 13.71
C VAL A 35 -7.29 8.41 14.51
N ALA A 36 -6.72 7.35 13.94
CA ALA A 36 -6.49 6.09 14.64
C ALA A 36 -5.56 6.28 15.83
N GLY A 37 -4.44 7.00 15.68
CA GLY A 37 -3.53 7.31 16.78
C GLY A 37 -4.21 8.01 17.95
N LEU A 38 -5.21 8.86 17.68
CA LEU A 38 -5.97 9.58 18.70
C LEU A 38 -7.08 8.73 19.35
N VAL A 39 -7.80 7.93 18.58
CA VAL A 39 -8.98 7.18 19.05
C VAL A 39 -8.62 5.78 19.55
N ARG A 40 -7.90 5.02 18.71
CA ARG A 40 -7.47 3.65 18.99
C ARG A 40 -6.27 3.30 18.10
N PRO A 41 -5.03 3.35 18.64
CA PRO A 41 -3.84 3.12 17.83
C PRO A 41 -3.82 1.78 17.09
N ALA A 42 -4.41 0.72 17.66
CA ALA A 42 -4.51 -0.60 17.03
C ALA A 42 -5.48 -0.66 15.83
N ALA A 43 -6.26 0.38 15.56
CA ALA A 43 -7.19 0.46 14.43
C ALA A 43 -6.57 1.19 13.22
N GLY A 44 -5.28 1.52 13.26
CA GLY A 44 -4.57 2.16 12.15
C GLY A 44 -4.69 1.33 10.86
N PRO A 45 -5.01 1.96 9.72
CA PRO A 45 -5.16 1.23 8.45
C PRO A 45 -3.92 0.43 8.08
N VAL A 46 -2.71 0.94 8.35
CA VAL A 46 -1.48 0.19 8.07
C VAL A 46 -1.38 -1.04 8.96
N THR A 47 -1.69 -0.91 10.25
CA THR A 47 -1.60 -2.01 11.23
C THR A 47 -2.61 -3.11 10.92
N VAL A 48 -3.86 -2.74 10.66
CA VAL A 48 -4.95 -3.69 10.39
C VAL A 48 -4.71 -4.42 9.07
N VAL A 49 -4.31 -3.71 8.02
CA VAL A 49 -3.99 -4.34 6.73
C VAL A 49 -2.78 -5.26 6.87
N GLY A 50 -1.73 -4.84 7.58
CA GLY A 50 -0.54 -5.65 7.84
C GLY A 50 -0.87 -6.95 8.56
N GLY A 51 -1.64 -6.88 9.66
CA GLY A 51 -2.13 -8.07 10.37
C GLY A 51 -2.94 -8.99 9.46
N ALA A 52 -3.85 -8.41 8.67
CA ALA A 52 -4.69 -9.18 7.78
C ALA A 52 -3.90 -9.86 6.63
N VAL A 53 -2.76 -9.30 6.21
CA VAL A 53 -1.82 -9.95 5.29
C VAL A 53 -1.14 -11.12 5.99
N ILE A 54 -0.59 -10.91 7.19
CA ILE A 54 0.07 -11.96 8.00
C ILE A 54 -0.87 -13.15 8.23
N ASP A 55 -2.12 -12.88 8.56
CA ASP A 55 -3.14 -13.91 8.81
C ASP A 55 -3.43 -14.75 7.57
N ARG A 56 -3.34 -14.14 6.37
CA ARG A 56 -3.59 -14.82 5.09
C ARG A 56 -2.35 -15.45 4.46
N THR A 57 -1.16 -15.18 5.01
CA THR A 57 0.08 -15.75 4.48
C THR A 57 0.11 -17.27 4.62
N PRO A 58 0.36 -18.04 3.54
CA PRO A 58 0.45 -19.49 3.58
C PRO A 58 1.54 -20.00 4.55
N PRO A 59 1.35 -21.18 5.17
CA PRO A 59 2.31 -21.73 6.14
C PRO A 59 3.75 -21.84 5.59
N SER A 60 3.91 -22.26 4.35
CA SER A 60 5.23 -22.39 3.69
C SER A 60 6.02 -21.08 3.62
N VAL A 61 5.32 -19.95 3.48
CA VAL A 61 5.93 -18.61 3.45
C VAL A 61 6.31 -18.16 4.86
N LYS A 62 5.49 -18.47 5.87
CA LYS A 62 5.82 -18.23 7.29
C LYS A 62 7.06 -19.04 7.69
N ASP A 63 7.12 -20.31 7.35
CA ASP A 63 8.26 -21.18 7.65
C ASP A 63 9.54 -20.72 6.96
N PHE A 64 9.44 -20.23 5.72
CA PHE A 64 10.56 -19.61 5.03
C PHE A 64 11.03 -18.35 5.77
N ALA A 65 10.12 -17.44 6.13
CA ALA A 65 10.47 -16.22 6.84
C ALA A 65 11.14 -16.51 8.19
N ILE A 66 10.65 -17.50 8.96
CA ILE A 66 11.28 -17.93 10.21
C ILE A 66 12.69 -18.46 9.97
N ARG A 67 12.90 -19.31 8.95
CA ARG A 67 14.25 -19.84 8.64
C ARG A 67 15.22 -18.76 8.16
N THR A 68 14.73 -17.78 7.41
CA THR A 68 15.56 -16.76 6.76
C THR A 68 15.86 -15.58 7.70
N PHE A 69 14.87 -15.10 8.45
CA PHE A 69 15.00 -13.94 9.31
C PHE A 69 15.18 -14.31 10.79
N GLY A 70 14.60 -15.42 11.25
CA GLY A 70 14.81 -15.95 12.61
C GLY A 70 14.60 -14.89 13.71
N GLU A 71 15.44 -14.92 14.74
CA GLU A 71 15.47 -13.92 15.81
C GLU A 71 16.22 -12.62 15.44
N ASN A 72 16.70 -12.45 14.20
CA ASN A 72 17.42 -11.23 13.80
C ASN A 72 16.50 -10.01 13.63
N ASP A 73 15.20 -10.13 13.94
CA ASP A 73 14.19 -9.07 13.86
C ASP A 73 13.76 -8.52 15.25
N LYS A 74 14.49 -8.86 16.31
CA LYS A 74 14.35 -8.22 17.63
C LYS A 74 15.11 -6.90 17.70
#